data_AF-A0A7X8BLF2-F1
#
_entry.id   AF-A0A7X8BLF2-F1
#
_cell.length_a   1.000
_cell.length_b   1.000
_cell.length_c   1.000
_cell.angle_alpha   90.00
_cell.angle_beta   90.00
_cell.angle_gamma   90.00
#
_symmetry.space_group_name_H-M   'P 1'
#
loop_
_entity.id
_entity.type
_entity.pdbx_description
1 polymer ?
#
loop_
_entity_poly.entity_id
_entity_poly.type
_entity_poly.pdbx_seq_one_letter_code
_entity_poly.pdbx_strand_id
1 'polypeptide(L)'
;MSESWQIIEALLFASPEVVSSDRLAKAADLTPSEVKACIEKLRRDYNDTGRAFHIREVAGGWQMSTLPRFSPWVARLLQKRGRDRLSKAALETLAVIAHRQPINKPDIDQTRGIDSSYIISNLLERGLIKIKGRDKRAGHPFVYGTTPRFLEYFGLNSLNDLPDLEEPSVKEEDIMPLEESGEEKELAQNELLQEDKNEESPEPVDPEALRAIGYRIDTGDATQREPEKTREGDDDA
;
A
#
# COMPACT_ATOMS: atom_id res chain seq x y z
N MET A 1 -35.29 2.43 22.82
CA MET A 1 -34.98 3.65 22.03
C MET A 1 -33.48 3.65 21.85
N SER A 2 -33.03 3.59 20.59
CA SER A 2 -32.02 2.58 20.20
C SER A 2 -30.60 2.83 20.70
N GLU A 3 -30.01 1.75 21.20
CA GLU A 3 -28.59 1.60 21.50
C GLU A 3 -27.72 1.55 20.22
N SER A 4 -28.24 1.98 19.05
CA SER A 4 -27.57 1.84 17.75
C SER A 4 -26.17 2.45 17.74
N TRP A 5 -26.01 3.63 18.35
CA TRP A 5 -24.69 4.26 18.44
C TRP A 5 -23.76 3.54 19.42
N GLN A 6 -24.28 2.90 20.48
CA GLN A 6 -23.50 2.08 21.41
C GLN A 6 -23.06 0.76 20.75
N ILE A 7 -23.90 0.18 19.89
CA ILE A 7 -23.55 -0.98 19.07
C ILE A 7 -22.41 -0.61 18.12
N ILE A 8 -22.51 0.52 17.42
CA ILE A 8 -21.44 0.99 16.52
C ILE A 8 -20.14 1.27 17.29
N GLU A 9 -20.23 1.94 18.44
CA GLU A 9 -19.07 2.16 19.33
C GLU A 9 -18.43 0.83 19.74
N ALA A 10 -19.21 -0.14 20.19
CA ALA A 10 -18.71 -1.45 20.60
C ALA A 10 -18.05 -2.21 19.44
N LEU A 11 -18.64 -2.18 18.24
CA LEU A 11 -18.08 -2.81 17.05
C LEU A 11 -16.75 -2.18 16.63
N LEU A 12 -16.66 -0.85 16.63
CA LEU A 12 -15.43 -0.14 16.31
C LEU A 12 -14.35 -0.34 17.37
N PHE A 13 -14.72 -0.36 18.64
CA PHE A 13 -13.80 -0.61 19.75
C PHE A 13 -13.23 -2.04 19.71
N ALA A 14 -14.06 -3.03 19.38
CA ALA A 14 -13.65 -4.42 19.27
C ALA A 14 -12.82 -4.72 18.01
N SER A 15 -12.79 -3.80 17.04
CA SER A 15 -12.11 -3.99 15.75
C SER A 15 -10.72 -3.34 15.76
N PRO A 16 -9.63 -4.13 15.66
CA PRO A 16 -8.28 -3.57 15.57
C PRO A 16 -7.99 -2.93 14.19
N GLU A 17 -8.73 -3.34 13.15
CA GLU A 17 -8.56 -2.91 11.76
C GLU A 17 -9.65 -1.93 11.33
N VAL A 18 -9.43 -1.27 10.19
CA VAL A 18 -10.42 -0.41 9.54
C VAL A 18 -11.64 -1.23 9.12
N VAL A 19 -12.85 -0.76 9.44
CA VAL A 19 -14.11 -1.45 9.13
C VAL A 19 -14.94 -0.62 8.16
N SER A 20 -15.36 -1.22 7.05
CA SER A 20 -16.21 -0.52 6.07
C SER A 20 -17.61 -0.22 6.63
N SER A 21 -18.23 0.85 6.11
CA SER A 21 -19.61 1.22 6.47
C SER A 21 -20.59 0.07 6.23
N ASP A 22 -20.43 -0.69 5.13
CA ASP A 22 -21.30 -1.82 4.80
C ASP A 22 -21.16 -2.98 5.79
N ARG A 23 -19.95 -3.23 6.30
CA ARG A 23 -19.70 -4.29 7.28
C ARG A 23 -20.28 -3.92 8.64
N LEU A 24 -20.15 -2.66 9.06
CA LEU A 24 -20.79 -2.12 10.27
C LEU A 24 -22.32 -2.17 10.15
N ALA A 25 -22.86 -1.71 9.02
CA ALA A 25 -24.28 -1.72 8.72
C ALA A 25 -24.87 -3.13 8.83
N LYS A 26 -24.22 -4.11 8.20
CA LYS A 26 -24.63 -5.52 8.26
C LYS A 26 -24.56 -6.10 9.67
N ALA A 27 -23.53 -5.77 10.44
CA ALA A 27 -23.36 -6.31 11.80
C ALA A 27 -24.35 -5.70 12.81
N ALA A 28 -24.75 -4.44 12.62
CA ALA A 28 -25.64 -3.71 13.50
C ALA A 28 -27.12 -3.75 13.08
N ASP A 29 -27.44 -4.42 11.96
CA ASP A 29 -28.76 -4.39 11.31
C ASP A 29 -29.24 -2.95 11.03
N LEU A 30 -28.33 -2.15 10.45
CA LEU A 30 -28.54 -0.74 10.10
C LEU A 30 -28.27 -0.51 8.61
N THR A 31 -28.69 0.65 8.12
CA THR A 31 -28.27 1.18 6.82
C THR A 31 -26.91 1.89 6.92
N PRO A 32 -26.13 2.00 5.83
CA PRO A 32 -24.89 2.79 5.82
C PRO A 32 -25.08 4.26 6.23
N SER A 33 -26.25 4.83 5.95
CA SER A 33 -26.57 6.21 6.37
C SER A 33 -26.75 6.33 7.88
N GLU A 34 -27.40 5.34 8.52
CA GLU A 34 -27.57 5.30 9.97
C GLU A 34 -26.23 5.08 10.70
N VAL A 35 -25.35 4.25 10.13
CA VAL A 35 -23.98 4.07 10.64
C VAL A 35 -23.24 5.42 10.65
N LYS A 36 -23.27 6.16 9.54
CA LYS A 36 -22.64 7.48 9.46
C LYS A 36 -23.23 8.46 10.49
N ALA A 37 -24.55 8.47 10.67
CA ALA A 37 -25.20 9.30 11.68
C ALA A 37 -24.76 8.93 13.11
N CYS A 38 -24.63 7.64 13.42
CA CYS A 38 -24.13 7.16 14.70
C CYS A 38 -22.67 7.60 14.94
N ILE A 39 -21.81 7.49 13.93
CA ILE A 39 -20.40 7.88 14.01
C ILE A 39 -20.26 9.39 14.22
N GLU A 40 -21.03 10.20 13.50
CA GLU A 40 -20.99 11.66 13.68
C GLU A 40 -21.47 12.09 15.06
N LYS A 41 -22.47 11.40 15.63
CA LYS A 41 -22.85 11.59 17.03
C LYS A 41 -21.69 11.25 17.96
N LEU A 42 -21.08 10.07 17.82
CA LEU A 42 -19.97 9.61 18.66
C LEU A 42 -18.77 10.57 18.59
N ARG A 43 -18.43 11.07 17.40
CA ARG A 43 -17.36 12.05 17.21
C ARG A 43 -17.59 13.32 18.02
N ARG A 44 -18.81 13.86 17.99
CA ARG A 44 -19.19 15.03 18.79
C ARG A 44 -19.08 14.72 20.28
N ASP A 45 -19.69 13.63 20.73
CA ASP A 45 -19.67 13.22 22.13
C ASP A 45 -18.23 13.04 22.66
N TYR A 46 -17.33 12.44 21.87
CA TYR A 46 -15.93 12.25 22.25
C TYR A 46 -15.15 13.56 22.33
N ASN A 47 -15.41 14.48 21.41
CA ASN A 47 -14.80 15.79 21.41
C ASN A 47 -15.27 16.62 22.63
N ASP A 48 -16.58 16.68 22.85
CA ASP A 48 -17.19 17.48 23.92
C ASP A 48 -16.84 16.97 25.31
N THR A 49 -16.61 15.65 25.46
CA THR A 49 -16.19 15.04 26.72
C THR A 49 -14.67 14.92 26.89
N GLY A 50 -13.89 15.41 25.93
CA GLY A 50 -12.42 15.43 26.03
C GLY A 50 -11.78 14.04 26.06
N ARG A 51 -12.34 13.05 25.35
CA ARG A 51 -11.81 11.68 25.32
C ARG A 51 -10.41 11.64 24.72
N ALA A 52 -9.65 10.60 25.06
CA ALA A 52 -8.29 10.38 24.57
C ALA A 52 -8.23 9.67 23.20
N PHE A 53 -9.39 9.34 22.64
CA PHE A 53 -9.55 8.62 21.37
C PHE A 53 -10.61 9.28 20.50
N HIS A 54 -10.60 8.96 19.21
CA HIS A 54 -11.56 9.42 18.23
C HIS A 54 -11.86 8.34 17.19
N ILE A 55 -12.90 8.57 16.38
CA ILE A 55 -13.21 7.75 15.21
C ILE A 55 -12.72 8.50 13.97
N ARG A 56 -11.86 7.87 13.18
CA ARG A 56 -11.37 8.42 11.90
C ARG A 56 -11.93 7.62 10.73
N GLU A 57 -12.10 8.32 9.62
CA GLU A 57 -12.32 7.70 8.33
C GLU A 57 -10.96 7.45 7.70
N VAL A 58 -10.67 6.22 7.32
CA VAL A 58 -9.40 5.79 6.71
C VAL A 58 -9.71 4.75 5.64
N ALA A 59 -9.09 4.85 4.47
CA ALA A 59 -9.30 3.95 3.33
C ALA A 59 -10.79 3.70 2.96
N GLY A 60 -11.66 4.71 3.19
CA GLY A 60 -13.11 4.61 2.95
C GLY A 60 -13.88 3.78 4.00
N GLY A 61 -13.24 3.42 5.11
CA GLY A 61 -13.84 2.78 6.27
C GLY A 61 -13.60 3.59 7.55
N TRP A 62 -13.88 2.97 8.70
CA TRP A 62 -13.87 3.62 10.00
C TRP A 62 -13.01 2.85 10.99
N GLN A 63 -12.27 3.58 11.84
CA GLN A 63 -11.46 2.99 12.90
C GLN A 63 -11.43 3.90 14.13
N MET A 64 -11.41 3.31 15.32
CA MET A 64 -11.08 4.02 16.55
C MET A 64 -9.56 4.08 16.75
N SER A 65 -9.04 5.26 17.05
CA SER A 65 -7.62 5.44 17.37
C SER A 65 -7.42 6.43 18.50
N THR A 66 -6.27 6.38 19.15
CA THR A 66 -5.86 7.42 20.12
C THR A 66 -5.60 8.74 19.40
N LEU A 67 -5.80 9.86 20.10
CA LEU A 67 -5.51 11.18 19.54
C LEU A 67 -4.00 11.34 19.29
N PRO A 68 -3.57 12.04 18.21
CA PRO A 68 -2.16 12.16 17.81
C PRO A 68 -1.24 12.67 18.93
N ARG A 69 -1.73 13.59 19.75
CA ARG A 69 -0.98 14.13 20.92
C ARG A 69 -0.52 13.06 21.91
N PHE A 70 -1.13 11.87 21.93
CA PHE A 70 -0.74 10.76 22.82
C PHE A 70 0.22 9.76 22.18
N SER A 71 0.58 9.94 20.90
CA SER A 71 1.46 9.04 20.14
C SER A 71 2.77 8.69 20.87
N PRO A 72 3.51 9.65 21.49
CA PRO A 72 4.78 9.33 22.16
C PRO A 72 4.66 8.34 23.33
N TRP A 73 3.52 8.34 24.03
CA TRP A 73 3.28 7.43 25.14
C TRP A 73 2.83 6.05 24.63
N VAL A 74 1.95 6.02 23.64
CA VAL A 74 1.48 4.79 23.00
C VAL A 74 2.64 4.04 22.34
N ALA A 75 3.52 4.74 21.62
CA ALA A 75 4.69 4.15 20.97
C ALA A 75 5.63 3.48 21.99
N ARG A 76 5.89 4.15 23.13
CA ARG A 76 6.72 3.62 24.22
C ARG A 76 6.12 2.35 24.84
N LEU A 77 4.81 2.33 25.05
CA LEU A 77 4.11 1.18 25.62
C LEU A 77 4.15 -0.03 24.69
N LEU A 78 3.86 0.18 23.40
CA LEU A 78 3.75 -0.91 22.44
C LEU A 78 5.12 -1.49 22.01
N GLN A 79 6.23 -0.89 22.47
CA GLN A 79 7.58 -1.26 22.06
C GLN A 79 7.65 -1.52 20.55
N LYS A 80 6.98 -0.67 19.74
CA LYS A 80 6.93 -0.84 18.28
C LYS A 80 8.35 -0.73 17.77
N ARG A 81 9.02 -1.88 17.66
CA ARG A 81 10.32 -2.05 17.03
C ARG A 81 10.18 -1.45 15.63
N GLY A 82 11.18 -0.69 15.16
CA GLY A 82 11.15 0.07 13.90
C GLY A 82 10.85 -0.73 12.62
N ARG A 83 10.57 -2.03 12.72
CA ARG A 83 10.19 -2.94 11.63
C ARG A 83 8.98 -2.45 10.83
N ASP A 84 8.04 -1.72 11.45
CA ASP A 84 6.91 -1.13 10.74
C ASP A 84 7.24 0.20 10.04
N ARG A 85 8.36 0.86 10.35
CA ARG A 85 8.75 2.12 9.71
C ARG A 85 9.37 1.84 8.35
N LEU A 86 9.12 2.74 7.40
CA LEU A 86 9.75 2.75 6.09
C LEU A 86 11.01 3.61 6.14
N SER A 87 12.09 3.16 5.50
CA SER A 87 13.30 3.96 5.31
C SER A 87 12.99 5.19 4.43
N LYS A 88 13.86 6.20 4.48
CA LYS A 88 13.73 7.38 3.61
C LYS A 88 13.68 6.99 2.13
N ALA A 89 14.56 6.07 1.71
CA ALA A 89 14.59 5.56 0.35
C ALA A 89 13.29 4.83 -0.01
N ALA A 90 12.71 4.05 0.91
CA ALA A 90 11.43 3.39 0.69
C ALA A 90 10.26 4.39 0.57
N LEU A 91 10.23 5.43 1.41
CA LEU A 91 9.22 6.50 1.34
C LEU A 91 9.29 7.25 0.02
N GLU A 92 10.48 7.61 -0.44
CA GLU A 92 10.67 8.31 -1.71
C GLU A 92 10.22 7.45 -2.91
N THR A 93 10.54 6.15 -2.95
CA THR A 93 10.07 5.25 -4.02
C THR A 93 8.55 5.12 -3.96
N LEU A 94 8.01 4.95 -2.75
CA LEU A 94 6.57 4.79 -2.56
C LEU A 94 5.80 6.05 -2.98
N ALA A 95 6.35 7.24 -2.73
CA ALA A 95 5.78 8.50 -3.19
C ALA A 95 5.75 8.57 -4.74
N VAL A 96 6.85 8.20 -5.41
CA VAL A 96 6.88 8.13 -6.89
C VAL A 96 5.79 7.20 -7.42
N ILE A 97 5.65 6.01 -6.82
CA ILE A 97 4.61 5.05 -7.21
C ILE A 97 3.21 5.62 -6.94
N ALA A 98 2.97 6.22 -5.78
CA ALA A 98 1.66 6.74 -5.39
C ALA A 98 1.16 7.83 -6.34
N HIS A 99 2.04 8.74 -6.76
CA HIS A 99 1.71 9.87 -7.64
C HIS A 99 1.68 9.51 -9.13
N ARG A 100 2.44 8.50 -9.58
CA ARG A 100 2.58 8.18 -11.01
C ARG A 100 2.00 6.84 -11.43
N GLN A 101 1.35 6.12 -10.53
CA GLN A 101 0.72 4.84 -10.85
C GLN A 101 -0.31 4.96 -11.99
N PRO A 102 -0.42 3.94 -12.86
CA PRO A 102 0.44 2.76 -12.93
C PRO A 102 1.83 3.09 -13.53
N ILE A 103 2.91 2.69 -12.85
CA ILE A 103 4.30 3.00 -13.26
C ILE A 103 5.17 1.73 -13.28
N ASN A 104 6.08 1.62 -14.25
CA ASN A 104 7.03 0.49 -14.34
C ASN A 104 8.35 0.78 -13.60
N LYS A 105 9.13 -0.26 -13.31
CA LYS A 105 10.43 -0.11 -12.61
C LYS A 105 11.40 0.86 -13.31
N PRO A 106 11.67 0.75 -14.63
CA PRO A 106 12.58 1.67 -15.31
C PRO A 106 12.22 3.16 -15.12
N ASP A 107 10.94 3.50 -15.16
CA ASP A 107 10.47 4.89 -14.98
C ASP A 107 10.61 5.33 -13.50
N ILE A 108 10.49 4.40 -12.54
CA ILE A 108 10.78 4.64 -11.12
C ILE A 108 12.28 4.94 -10.94
N ASP A 109 13.14 4.06 -11.45
CA ASP A 109 14.60 4.21 -11.33
C ASP A 109 15.07 5.51 -11.98
N GLN A 110 14.51 5.87 -13.14
CA GLN A 110 14.81 7.13 -13.79
C GLN A 110 14.46 8.35 -12.92
N THR A 111 13.34 8.29 -12.20
CA THR A 111 12.93 9.35 -11.28
C THR A 111 13.85 9.41 -10.05
N ARG A 112 14.19 8.25 -9.50
CA ARG A 112 14.99 8.13 -8.26
C ARG A 112 16.49 8.34 -8.50
N GLY A 113 16.95 8.11 -9.72
CA GLY A 113 18.37 8.13 -10.08
C GLY A 113 19.18 6.94 -9.57
N ILE A 114 18.52 5.92 -8.99
CA ILE A 114 19.12 4.74 -8.37
C ILE A 114 18.27 3.49 -8.67
N ASP A 115 18.87 2.31 -8.52
CA ASP A 115 18.14 1.04 -8.65
C ASP A 115 17.14 0.85 -7.51
N SER A 116 15.86 0.66 -7.85
CA SER A 116 14.78 0.50 -6.87
C SER A 116 14.34 -0.96 -6.68
N SER A 117 15.09 -1.96 -7.18
CA SER A 117 14.69 -3.38 -7.18
C SER A 117 14.35 -3.89 -5.78
N TYR A 118 15.28 -3.74 -4.85
CA TYR A 118 15.14 -4.22 -3.48
C TYR A 118 13.99 -3.50 -2.75
N ILE A 119 13.90 -2.18 -2.91
CA ILE A 119 12.85 -1.35 -2.32
C ILE A 119 11.47 -1.78 -2.83
N ILE A 120 11.33 -2.00 -4.14
CA ILE A 120 10.07 -2.47 -4.74
C ILE A 120 9.69 -3.84 -4.18
N SER A 121 10.64 -4.78 -4.04
CA SER A 121 10.39 -6.09 -3.42
C SER A 121 9.88 -5.94 -1.99
N ASN A 122 10.55 -5.11 -1.18
CA ASN A 122 10.17 -4.87 0.20
C ASN A 122 8.77 -4.24 0.32
N LEU A 123 8.44 -3.27 -0.54
CA LEU A 123 7.12 -2.63 -0.56
C LEU A 123 6.01 -3.60 -1.01
N LEU A 124 6.31 -4.55 -1.90
CA LEU A 124 5.40 -5.63 -2.30
C LEU A 124 5.16 -6.60 -1.14
N GLU A 125 6.22 -7.04 -0.46
CA GLU A 125 6.14 -7.95 0.70
C GLU A 125 5.33 -7.34 1.85
N ARG A 126 5.50 -6.03 2.09
CA ARG A 126 4.69 -5.27 3.06
C ARG A 126 3.25 -5.04 2.59
N GLY A 127 2.94 -5.33 1.33
CA GLY A 127 1.61 -5.14 0.73
C GLY A 127 1.21 -3.68 0.55
N LEU A 128 2.17 -2.74 0.53
CA LEU A 128 1.91 -1.31 0.31
C LEU A 128 1.71 -0.99 -1.18
N ILE A 129 2.32 -1.80 -2.05
CA ILE A 129 2.14 -1.76 -3.51
C ILE A 129 1.73 -3.13 -4.03
N LYS A 130 1.23 -3.16 -5.26
CA LYS A 130 0.88 -4.37 -6.00
C LYS A 130 1.20 -4.23 -7.48
N ILE A 131 1.35 -5.36 -8.15
CA ILE A 131 1.43 -5.42 -9.61
C ILE A 131 0.03 -5.20 -10.19
N LYS A 132 -0.13 -4.19 -11.04
CA LYS A 132 -1.39 -3.87 -11.74
C LYS A 132 -1.47 -4.49 -13.13
N GLY A 133 -0.35 -4.98 -13.68
CA GLY A 133 -0.28 -5.59 -15.00
C GLY A 133 1.13 -5.55 -15.58
N ARG A 134 1.21 -5.60 -16.91
CA ARG A 134 2.46 -5.44 -17.68
C ARG A 134 2.33 -4.30 -18.68
N ASP A 135 3.42 -3.58 -18.87
CA ASP A 135 3.55 -2.54 -19.89
C ASP A 135 3.58 -3.16 -21.31
N LYS A 136 3.16 -2.37 -22.29
CA LYS A 136 3.19 -2.73 -23.72
C LYS A 136 4.56 -2.52 -24.36
N ARG A 137 5.48 -1.82 -23.67
CA ARG A 137 6.88 -1.66 -24.10
C ARG A 137 7.61 -3.01 -24.25
N ALA A 138 8.69 -3.01 -25.02
CA ALA A 138 9.54 -4.19 -25.21
C ALA A 138 10.03 -4.74 -23.86
N GLY A 139 10.00 -6.07 -23.71
CA GLY A 139 10.31 -6.74 -22.44
C GLY A 139 9.13 -6.82 -21.45
N HIS A 140 7.99 -6.17 -21.75
CA HIS A 140 6.75 -6.23 -20.96
C HIS A 140 6.96 -6.08 -19.44
N PRO A 141 7.65 -5.01 -18.98
CA PRO A 141 7.94 -4.84 -17.57
C PRO A 141 6.65 -4.74 -16.75
N PHE A 142 6.70 -5.17 -15.49
CA PHE A 142 5.58 -5.02 -14.58
C PHE A 142 5.28 -3.54 -14.32
N VAL A 143 3.99 -3.22 -14.17
CA VAL A 143 3.52 -1.92 -13.68
C VAL A 143 2.97 -2.05 -12.27
N TYR A 144 3.30 -1.09 -11.42
CA TYR A 144 3.01 -1.07 -10.00
C TYR A 144 1.99 0.02 -9.66
N GLY A 145 1.27 -0.18 -8.55
CA GLY A 145 0.45 0.85 -7.93
C GLY A 145 0.17 0.53 -6.47
N THR A 146 -0.41 1.47 -5.74
CA THR A 146 -0.67 1.32 -4.30
C THR A 146 -1.86 0.40 -4.01
N THR A 147 -1.96 -0.03 -2.75
CA THR A 147 -3.03 -0.89 -2.22
C THR A 147 -3.90 -0.13 -1.20
N PRO A 148 -5.04 -0.69 -0.75
CA PRO A 148 -5.77 -0.12 0.38
C PRO A 148 -4.91 0.00 1.66
N ARG A 149 -3.99 -0.95 1.88
CA ARG A 149 -3.04 -0.92 3.00
C ARG A 149 -2.13 0.31 2.98
N PHE A 150 -1.79 0.85 1.80
CA PHE A 150 -1.09 2.13 1.69
C PHE A 150 -1.92 3.27 2.31
N LEU A 151 -3.21 3.35 1.95
CA LEU A 151 -4.11 4.38 2.50
C LEU A 151 -4.25 4.22 4.02
N GLU A 152 -4.36 2.99 4.51
CA GLU A 152 -4.39 2.70 5.95
C GLU A 152 -3.10 3.12 6.66
N TYR A 153 -1.95 2.79 6.08
CA TYR A 153 -0.64 3.10 6.65
C TYR A 153 -0.43 4.62 6.78
N PHE A 154 -0.85 5.39 5.78
CA PHE A 154 -0.75 6.86 5.77
C PHE A 154 -1.96 7.58 6.36
N GLY A 155 -3.01 6.86 6.76
CA GLY A 155 -4.24 7.44 7.30
C GLY A 155 -5.04 8.27 6.28
N LEU A 156 -4.95 7.93 5.00
CA LEU A 156 -5.64 8.61 3.89
C LEU A 156 -6.97 7.92 3.58
N ASN A 157 -7.94 8.65 3.05
CA ASN A 157 -9.19 8.05 2.54
C ASN A 157 -9.10 7.70 1.07
N SER A 158 -8.40 8.53 0.30
CA SER A 158 -8.24 8.37 -1.13
C SER A 158 -6.85 8.79 -1.59
N LEU A 159 -6.48 8.40 -2.81
CA LEU A 159 -5.24 8.88 -3.44
C LEU A 159 -5.30 10.37 -3.80
N ASN A 160 -6.50 10.96 -3.87
CA ASN A 160 -6.66 12.39 -4.10
C ASN A 160 -6.32 13.21 -2.85
N ASP A 161 -6.17 12.57 -1.70
CA ASP A 161 -5.77 13.22 -0.44
C ASP A 161 -4.25 13.40 -0.37
N LEU A 162 -3.50 12.93 -1.37
CA LEU A 162 -2.06 13.11 -1.45
C LEU A 162 -1.73 14.58 -1.76
N PRO A 163 -0.72 15.17 -1.10
CA PRO A 163 -0.30 16.53 -1.38
C PRO A 163 0.25 16.65 -2.81
N ASP A 164 -0.04 17.76 -3.48
CA ASP A 164 0.52 18.01 -4.81
C ASP A 164 2.04 18.11 -4.77
N LEU A 165 2.72 17.57 -5.79
CA LEU A 165 4.19 17.53 -5.88
C LEU A 165 4.83 18.92 -5.92
N GLU A 166 4.06 19.97 -6.20
CA GLU A 166 4.53 21.36 -6.33
C GLU A 166 4.39 22.17 -5.02
N GLU A 167 3.71 21.66 -4.00
CA GLU A 167 3.56 22.37 -2.72
C GLU A 167 4.55 21.85 -1.67
N PRO A 168 5.52 22.67 -1.21
CA PRO A 168 6.30 22.36 -0.02
C PRO A 168 5.42 22.65 1.22
N SER A 169 4.36 21.87 1.44
CA SER A 169 3.42 22.09 2.55
C SER A 169 3.58 21.11 3.70
N VAL A 170 4.47 20.11 3.60
CA VAL A 170 4.83 19.30 4.77
C VAL A 170 5.82 20.09 5.62
N LYS A 171 5.32 20.77 6.65
CA LYS A 171 6.18 21.30 7.71
C LYS A 171 6.88 20.13 8.36
N GLU A 172 8.20 20.22 8.58
CA GLU A 172 8.98 19.21 9.31
C GLU A 172 8.37 18.86 10.69
N GLU A 173 7.53 19.74 11.23
CA GLU A 173 6.78 19.58 12.49
C GLU A 173 5.60 18.57 12.41
N ASP A 174 5.01 18.36 11.22
CA ASP A 174 3.94 17.36 11.01
C ASP A 174 4.52 15.96 10.73
N ILE A 175 5.82 15.90 10.42
CA ILE A 175 6.61 14.68 10.37
C ILE A 175 7.09 14.44 11.80
N MET A 176 6.62 13.36 12.46
CA MET A 176 7.15 13.00 13.78
C MET A 176 8.69 13.02 13.76
N PRO A 177 9.36 13.66 14.74
CA PRO A 177 10.81 13.78 14.74
C PRO A 177 11.47 12.43 14.47
N LEU A 178 12.22 12.37 13.37
CA LEU A 178 13.07 11.24 13.01
C LEU A 178 14.27 11.28 13.96
N GLU A 179 14.08 10.81 15.20
CA GLU A 179 15.23 10.32 15.96
C GLU A 179 15.70 9.05 15.24
N GLU A 180 16.74 9.20 14.42
CA GLU A 180 17.43 8.09 13.77
C GLU A 180 17.96 7.15 14.85
N SER A 181 17.33 6.00 15.02
CA SER A 181 17.85 4.97 15.91
C SER A 181 19.08 4.31 15.29
N GLY A 182 20.00 3.80 16.11
CA GLY A 182 21.23 3.13 15.61
C GLY A 182 20.94 1.98 14.63
N GLU A 183 19.80 1.31 14.79
CA GLU A 183 19.33 0.25 13.90
C GLU A 183 18.85 0.77 12.53
N GLU A 184 18.35 2.01 12.45
CA GLU A 184 17.92 2.65 11.19
C GLU A 184 19.12 3.02 10.32
N LYS A 185 20.24 3.43 10.94
CA LYS A 185 21.52 3.59 10.24
C LYS A 185 22.01 2.26 9.72
N GLU A 186 21.88 1.18 10.51
CA GLU A 186 22.32 -0.15 10.11
C GLU A 186 21.45 -0.73 8.98
N LEU A 187 20.13 -0.51 8.99
CA LEU A 187 19.23 -0.95 7.91
C LEU A 187 19.45 -0.14 6.63
N ALA A 188 19.54 1.19 6.72
CA ALA A 188 19.85 2.05 5.58
C ALA A 188 21.25 1.74 5.03
N GLN A 189 22.24 1.52 5.90
CA GLN A 189 23.58 1.13 5.50
C GLN A 189 23.61 -0.27 4.90
N ASN A 190 22.79 -1.21 5.38
CA ASN A 190 22.67 -2.54 4.78
C ASN A 190 21.93 -2.52 3.43
N GLU A 191 20.94 -1.63 3.26
CA GLU A 191 20.31 -1.36 1.96
C GLU A 191 21.36 -0.82 0.98
N LEU A 192 22.11 0.23 1.36
CA LEU A 192 23.23 0.80 0.58
C LEU A 192 24.38 -0.20 0.30
N LEU A 193 24.73 -1.07 1.25
CA LEU A 193 25.80 -2.07 1.07
C LEU A 193 25.38 -3.25 0.19
N GLN A 194 24.08 -3.52 0.07
CA GLN A 194 23.54 -4.50 -0.89
C GLN A 194 23.36 -3.89 -2.28
N GLU A 195 23.14 -2.58 -2.37
CA GLU A 195 23.11 -1.80 -3.62
C GLU A 195 24.46 -1.84 -4.35
N ASP A 196 25.60 -1.71 -3.65
CA ASP A 196 26.96 -1.79 -4.24
C ASP A 196 27.34 -3.19 -4.77
N LYS A 197 26.63 -4.25 -4.35
CA LYS A 197 26.93 -5.64 -4.79
C LYS A 197 26.11 -6.09 -6.00
N ASN A 198 25.09 -5.32 -6.42
CA ASN A 198 24.13 -5.71 -7.45
C ASN A 198 24.43 -5.14 -8.85
N GLU A 199 25.70 -4.89 -9.18
CA GLU A 199 26.12 -4.66 -10.58
C GLU A 199 25.99 -5.93 -11.46
N GLU A 200 25.64 -7.10 -10.90
CA GLU A 200 25.28 -8.29 -11.67
C GLU A 200 23.78 -8.34 -11.99
N SER A 201 23.48 -8.64 -13.26
CA SER A 201 22.13 -8.69 -13.85
C SER A 201 21.11 -9.42 -12.96
N PRO A 202 19.86 -8.94 -12.85
CA PRO A 202 18.89 -9.52 -11.93
C PRO A 202 18.57 -10.98 -12.33
N GLU A 203 18.70 -11.89 -11.36
CA GLU A 203 18.24 -13.26 -11.52
C GLU A 203 16.71 -13.30 -11.75
N PRO A 204 16.22 -14.25 -12.56
CA PRO A 204 14.79 -14.41 -12.81
C PRO A 204 14.06 -14.73 -11.49
N VAL A 205 13.01 -13.95 -11.21
CA VAL A 205 12.16 -14.13 -10.02
C VAL A 205 11.57 -15.54 -9.98
N ASP A 206 11.75 -16.21 -8.84
CA ASP A 206 11.29 -17.57 -8.61
C ASP A 206 9.77 -17.73 -8.86
N PRO A 207 9.39 -18.60 -9.82
CA PRO A 207 7.99 -18.92 -10.12
C PRO A 207 7.19 -19.43 -8.90
N GLU A 208 7.84 -20.01 -7.90
CA GLU A 208 7.20 -20.59 -6.73
C GLU A 208 6.78 -19.51 -5.71
N ALA A 209 7.62 -18.49 -5.52
CA ALA A 209 7.30 -17.29 -4.75
C ALA A 209 6.09 -16.52 -5.33
N LEU A 210 5.98 -16.49 -6.66
CA LEU A 210 4.84 -15.88 -7.36
C LEU A 210 3.52 -16.64 -7.09
N ARG A 211 3.58 -17.97 -6.98
CA ARG A 211 2.38 -18.78 -6.66
C ARG A 211 1.90 -18.59 -5.22
N ALA A 212 2.81 -18.35 -4.27
CA ALA A 212 2.46 -18.12 -2.86
C ALA A 212 1.59 -16.87 -2.64
N ILE A 213 1.69 -15.88 -3.53
CA ILE A 213 0.85 -14.67 -3.51
C ILE A 213 -0.39 -14.75 -4.42
N GLY A 214 -0.76 -15.96 -4.87
CA GLY A 214 -1.99 -16.21 -5.62
C GLY A 214 -1.90 -15.95 -7.13
N TYR A 215 -0.68 -15.83 -7.69
CA TYR A 215 -0.49 -15.66 -9.14
C TYR A 215 -0.61 -17.01 -9.87
N ARG A 216 -1.50 -17.09 -10.88
CA ARG A 216 -1.58 -18.21 -11.82
C ARG A 216 -0.67 -17.93 -13.01
N ILE A 217 0.30 -18.81 -13.24
CA ILE A 217 1.09 -18.83 -14.46
C ILE A 217 0.25 -19.54 -15.53
N ASP A 218 -0.45 -18.77 -16.37
CA ASP A 218 -0.95 -19.29 -17.64
C ASP A 218 0.25 -19.51 -18.56
N THR A 219 0.81 -20.71 -18.49
CA THR A 219 1.71 -21.19 -19.53
C THR A 219 0.84 -21.51 -20.74
N GLY A 220 0.72 -20.54 -21.65
CA GLY A 220 0.14 -20.78 -22.97
C GLY A 220 0.96 -21.86 -23.68
N ASP A 221 0.38 -23.04 -23.78
CA ASP A 221 0.92 -24.20 -24.47
C ASP A 221 1.12 -23.87 -25.95
N ALA A 222 2.38 -23.72 -26.34
CA ALA A 222 2.80 -23.67 -27.74
C ALA A 222 2.92 -25.11 -28.25
N THR A 223 1.79 -25.71 -28.65
CA THR A 223 1.80 -26.96 -29.42
C THR A 223 1.11 -26.79 -30.77
N GLN A 224 1.89 -27.12 -31.80
CA GLN A 224 1.50 -27.55 -33.16
C GLN A 224 1.09 -26.45 -34.17
N ARG A 225 2.06 -26.03 -34.99
CA ARG A 225 1.83 -25.81 -36.42
C ARG A 225 2.91 -26.57 -37.22
N GLU A 226 2.49 -27.65 -37.88
CA GLU A 226 3.28 -28.34 -38.90
C GLU A 226 3.51 -27.43 -40.12
N PRO A 227 4.61 -27.61 -40.88
CA PRO A 227 4.88 -26.83 -42.07
C PRO A 227 4.00 -27.31 -43.24
N GLU A 228 3.27 -26.38 -43.85
CA GLU A 228 2.44 -26.61 -45.02
C GLU A 228 3.34 -26.99 -46.22
N LYS A 229 3.11 -28.18 -46.77
CA LYS A 229 3.72 -28.67 -48.02
C LYS A 229 3.31 -27.76 -49.18
N THR A 230 4.30 -27.19 -49.86
CA THR A 230 4.20 -26.75 -51.25
C THR A 230 3.67 -27.90 -52.10
N ARG A 231 2.53 -27.70 -52.77
CA ARG A 231 2.11 -28.49 -53.92
C ARG A 231 2.16 -27.61 -55.15
N GLU A 232 3.07 -28.00 -56.03
CA GLU A 232 3.04 -27.70 -57.47
C GLU A 232 1.72 -28.17 -58.10
N GLY A 233 1.30 -27.43 -59.11
CA GLY A 233 0.22 -27.73 -60.06
C GLY A 233 0.18 -26.54 -61.03
N ASP A 234 0.99 -26.56 -62.08
CA ASP A 234 0.60 -27.04 -63.42
C ASP A 234 -0.70 -26.40 -63.90
N ASP A 235 -0.57 -25.18 -64.43
CA ASP A 235 -1.47 -24.61 -65.43
C ASP A 235 -0.77 -24.74 -66.79
N ASP A 236 -1.12 -25.78 -67.55
CA ASP A 236 -0.91 -25.83 -68.99
C ASP A 236 -2.04 -26.63 -69.65
N ALA A 237 -2.73 -25.95 -70.59
CA ALA A 237 -3.70 -26.39 -71.60
C ALA A 237 -5.15 -26.71 -71.19
#